data_AF-A0A9W8A8P6-F1
#
_entry.id   AF-A0A9W8A8P6-F1
#
_cell.length_a   1.000
_cell.length_b   1.000
_cell.length_c   1.000
_cell.angle_alpha   90.00
_cell.angle_beta   90.00
_cell.angle_gamma   90.00
#
_symmetry.space_group_name_H-M   'P 1'
#
loop_
_entity.id
_entity.type
_entity.pdbx_description
1 polymer ?
#
loop_
_entity_poly.entity_id
_entity_poly.type
_entity_poly.pdbx_seq_one_letter_code
_entity_poly.pdbx_strand_id
1 'polypeptide(L)'
;MAICVGCTRASVPRAKGSDVKTLTANQTSVLRTFAFYALASYQDVTDWGCSACINETKGTSFVSQFNSSTEGVHWYLAVHPTTHTIILSFEGTTSERAMTYFKDIQITRTPWPPGVDDSSVHNGFLESMMAGAPGAMVALEKQWAKTPNYRLAITGHSLGAAQAVLFVTYLAVRRRQWLVNTTVYTYGQPRVGNAAFVAYYQSLGVPTTRVVNQHDVVPRMPTRAWGFAHHGNEVWIRPDDSAVVICPSMGDEENPQCSVSLSWHELNVADHRQYFDART
;
A
#
# COMPACT_ATOMS: atom_id res chain seq x y z
N MET A 1 -19.75 26.88 -6.23
CA MET A 1 -20.44 25.67 -6.71
C MET A 1 -20.24 25.62 -8.22
N ALA A 2 -19.32 24.79 -8.70
CA ALA A 2 -19.08 24.59 -10.12
C ALA A 2 -18.89 23.09 -10.32
N ILE A 3 -19.96 22.45 -10.80
CA ILE A 3 -20.03 21.03 -11.11
C ILE A 3 -19.39 20.87 -12.49
N CYS A 4 -18.31 20.10 -12.59
CA CYS A 4 -17.73 19.75 -13.88
C CYS A 4 -18.62 18.67 -14.51
N VAL A 5 -19.57 19.09 -15.34
CA VAL A 5 -20.38 18.20 -16.18
C VAL A 5 -19.55 17.87 -17.43
N GLY A 6 -19.16 16.60 -17.61
CA GLY A 6 -18.57 16.15 -18.88
C GLY A 6 -17.34 15.27 -18.82
N CYS A 7 -17.12 14.47 -17.77
CA CYS A 7 -16.11 13.40 -17.83
C CYS A 7 -16.66 12.24 -18.69
N THR A 8 -16.61 12.40 -20.01
CA THR A 8 -16.72 11.26 -20.93
C THR A 8 -15.61 10.27 -20.59
N ARG A 9 -15.90 8.96 -20.61
CA ARG A 9 -14.92 7.88 -20.39
C ARG A 9 -13.74 8.07 -21.33
N ALA A 10 -12.70 8.75 -20.86
CA ALA A 10 -11.40 8.70 -21.51
C ALA A 10 -10.88 7.28 -21.32
N SER A 11 -10.88 6.49 -22.39
CA SER A 11 -10.11 5.25 -22.43
C SER A 11 -8.66 5.63 -22.14
N VAL A 12 -8.16 5.22 -20.98
CA VAL A 12 -6.74 5.38 -20.63
C VAL A 12 -5.93 4.74 -21.78
N PRO A 13 -5.01 5.47 -22.43
CA PRO A 13 -4.20 4.91 -23.49
C PRO A 13 -3.46 3.68 -22.95
N ARG A 14 -3.67 2.52 -23.60
CA ARG A 14 -2.97 1.27 -23.29
C ARG A 14 -1.47 1.55 -23.40
N ALA A 15 -0.74 1.51 -22.28
CA ALA A 15 0.69 1.74 -22.28
C ALA A 15 1.37 0.72 -23.22
N LYS A 16 2.19 1.21 -24.15
CA LYS A 16 2.92 0.45 -25.18
C LYS A 16 4.10 -0.40 -24.63
N GLY A 17 4.04 -0.87 -23.39
CA GLY A 17 5.09 -1.68 -22.78
C GLY A 17 4.51 -2.68 -21.82
N SER A 18 4.20 -3.87 -22.33
CA SER A 18 3.83 -5.06 -21.54
C SER A 18 5.04 -5.77 -20.94
N ASP A 19 6.25 -5.38 -21.35
CA ASP A 19 7.47 -6.14 -21.06
C ASP A 19 7.85 -6.03 -19.58
N VAL A 20 7.85 -7.18 -18.93
CA VAL A 20 8.39 -7.37 -17.58
C VAL A 20 9.88 -7.05 -17.59
N LYS A 21 10.33 -6.25 -16.62
CA LYS A 21 11.74 -5.85 -16.50
C LYS A 21 12.30 -6.29 -15.16
N THR A 22 13.54 -6.76 -15.16
CA THR A 22 14.28 -7.02 -13.92
C THR A 22 14.73 -5.70 -13.31
N LEU A 23 14.50 -5.51 -12.02
CA LEU A 23 14.95 -4.35 -11.27
C LEU A 23 16.45 -4.45 -10.98
N THR A 24 17.12 -3.30 -11.03
CA THR A 24 18.52 -3.19 -10.60
C THR A 24 18.66 -3.36 -9.10
N ALA A 25 19.87 -3.70 -8.63
CA ALA A 25 20.16 -3.82 -7.20
C ALA A 25 19.78 -2.55 -6.40
N ASN A 26 19.99 -1.36 -6.96
CA ASN A 26 19.63 -0.09 -6.31
C ASN A 26 18.11 0.08 -6.18
N GLN A 27 17.35 -0.24 -7.24
CA GLN A 27 15.89 -0.20 -7.18
C GLN A 27 15.35 -1.21 -6.15
N THR A 28 15.90 -2.42 -6.14
CA THR A 28 15.56 -3.44 -5.15
C THR A 28 15.90 -3.00 -3.73
N SER A 29 17.04 -2.33 -3.52
CA SER A 29 17.43 -1.81 -2.20
C SER A 29 16.42 -0.82 -1.64
N VAL A 30 15.86 0.08 -2.47
CA VAL A 30 14.83 1.02 -2.01
C VAL A 30 13.57 0.28 -1.54
N LEU A 31 13.13 -0.73 -2.30
CA LEU A 31 11.98 -1.56 -1.92
C LEU A 31 12.28 -2.35 -0.64
N ARG A 32 13.50 -2.86 -0.50
CA ARG A 32 13.92 -3.53 0.74
C ARG A 32 13.83 -2.58 1.94
N THR A 33 14.35 -1.36 1.85
CA THR A 33 14.23 -0.36 2.93
C THR A 33 12.77 -0.09 3.31
N PHE A 34 11.86 0.04 2.35
CA PHE A 34 10.44 0.27 2.64
C PHE A 34 9.70 -0.97 3.16
N ALA A 35 10.20 -2.18 2.88
CA ALA A 35 9.73 -3.40 3.54
C ALA A 35 10.05 -3.38 5.04
N PHE A 36 11.26 -2.94 5.41
CA PHE A 36 11.62 -2.75 6.82
C PHE A 36 10.75 -1.70 7.51
N TYR A 37 10.48 -0.56 6.87
CA TYR A 37 9.52 0.41 7.43
C TYR A 37 8.11 -0.19 7.57
N ALA A 38 7.63 -0.93 6.58
CA ALA A 38 6.31 -1.57 6.64
C ALA A 38 6.23 -2.58 7.78
N LEU A 39 7.27 -3.39 7.99
CA LEU A 39 7.25 -4.48 8.97
C LEU A 39 7.67 -4.02 10.38
N ALA A 40 8.33 -2.87 10.51
CA ALA A 40 8.56 -2.22 11.80
C ALA A 40 7.26 -1.84 12.52
N SER A 41 6.14 -1.67 11.81
CA SER A 41 4.86 -1.30 12.44
C SER A 41 4.30 -2.38 13.37
N TYR A 42 4.77 -3.62 13.24
CA TYR A 42 4.42 -4.74 14.13
C TYR A 42 5.27 -4.79 15.41
N GLN A 43 6.21 -3.86 15.58
CA GLN A 43 7.16 -3.80 16.69
C GLN A 43 7.04 -2.48 17.45
N ASP A 44 7.66 -2.41 18.63
CA ASP A 44 7.81 -1.13 19.33
C ASP A 44 8.86 -0.26 18.62
N VAL A 45 8.40 0.86 18.06
CA VAL A 45 9.23 1.80 17.29
C VAL A 45 9.60 3.06 18.09
N THR A 46 9.19 3.16 19.36
CA THR A 46 9.28 4.41 20.13
C THR A 46 10.72 4.88 20.37
N ASP A 47 11.65 3.95 20.59
CA ASP A 47 13.09 4.22 20.70
C ASP A 47 13.86 4.00 19.38
N TRP A 48 13.15 3.55 18.34
CA TRP A 48 13.72 3.12 17.06
C TRP A 48 14.82 2.03 17.19
N GLY A 49 14.75 1.20 18.22
CA GLY A 49 15.68 0.09 18.52
C GLY A 49 15.20 -1.28 18.05
N CYS A 50 14.02 -1.37 17.44
CA CYS A 50 13.43 -2.62 16.97
C CYS A 50 14.29 -3.37 15.95
N SER A 51 14.04 -4.68 15.76
CA SER A 51 14.81 -5.50 14.82
C SER A 51 14.73 -4.99 13.37
N ALA A 52 13.61 -4.36 13.01
CA ALA A 52 13.42 -3.73 11.70
C ALA A 52 13.95 -2.28 11.63
N CYS A 53 14.42 -1.71 12.75
CA CYS A 53 14.76 -0.30 12.93
C CYS A 53 16.28 -0.02 12.82
N ILE A 54 17.12 -1.04 13.06
CA ILE A 54 18.57 -0.87 13.31
C ILE A 54 19.47 -0.85 12.07
N ASN A 55 19.02 -1.43 10.95
CA ASN A 55 19.82 -1.58 9.72
C ASN A 55 19.32 -0.66 8.61
N GLU A 56 18.40 -1.15 7.77
CA GLU A 56 17.92 -0.46 6.57
C GLU A 56 17.27 0.90 6.85
N THR A 57 16.74 1.08 8.05
CA THR A 57 16.00 2.27 8.47
C THR A 57 16.80 3.10 9.48
N LYS A 58 18.11 2.83 9.61
CA LYS A 58 19.01 3.53 10.53
C LYS A 58 19.03 5.04 10.27
N GLY A 59 18.99 5.81 11.36
CA GLY A 59 18.97 7.27 11.29
C GLY A 59 17.56 7.86 11.11
N THR A 60 16.53 7.03 11.16
CA THR A 60 15.15 7.49 11.28
C THR A 60 14.86 7.85 12.74
N SER A 61 14.01 8.87 12.94
CA SER A 61 13.51 9.28 14.24
C SER A 61 12.01 9.07 14.32
N PHE A 62 11.56 8.39 15.37
CA PHE A 62 10.14 8.28 15.70
C PHE A 62 9.52 9.67 15.95
N VAL A 63 8.27 9.87 15.51
CA VAL A 63 7.52 11.11 15.75
C VAL A 63 6.26 10.83 16.57
N SER A 64 5.44 9.88 16.13
CA SER A 64 4.16 9.61 16.78
C SER A 64 3.64 8.22 16.41
N GLN A 65 2.78 7.69 17.27
CA GLN A 65 2.05 6.44 17.09
C GLN A 65 0.57 6.74 17.27
N PHE A 66 -0.28 6.07 16.48
CA PHE A 66 -1.72 6.18 16.59
C PHE A 66 -2.35 4.82 16.32
N ASN A 67 -3.46 4.57 16.99
CA ASN A 67 -4.19 3.33 16.85
C ASN A 67 -5.36 3.53 15.89
N SER A 68 -5.51 2.60 14.95
CA SER A 68 -6.82 2.33 14.33
C SER A 68 -7.67 1.68 15.42
N SER A 69 -8.70 2.38 15.93
CA SER A 69 -9.44 1.89 17.09
C SER A 69 -10.14 0.55 16.82
N THR A 70 -10.26 -0.25 17.89
CA THR A 70 -10.85 -1.60 18.09
C THR A 70 -9.93 -2.82 18.07
N GLU A 71 -8.77 -2.83 17.41
CA GLU A 71 -7.97 -4.07 17.28
C GLU A 71 -6.51 -4.03 17.74
N GLY A 72 -6.01 -2.88 18.20
CA GLY A 72 -4.61 -2.72 18.62
C GLY A 72 -3.63 -2.57 17.45
N VAL A 73 -4.11 -2.23 16.25
CA VAL A 73 -3.28 -1.96 15.07
C VAL A 73 -2.56 -0.62 15.25
N HIS A 74 -1.24 -0.65 15.21
CA HIS A 74 -0.32 0.44 15.42
C HIS A 74 0.13 1.04 14.10
N TRP A 75 -0.24 2.28 13.86
CA TRP A 75 0.38 3.07 12.81
C TRP A 75 1.41 3.99 13.43
N TYR A 76 2.43 4.33 12.66
CA TYR A 76 3.44 5.27 13.14
C TYR A 76 3.79 6.31 12.08
N LEU A 77 4.23 7.45 12.58
CA LEU A 77 4.88 8.50 11.83
C LEU A 77 6.33 8.59 12.29
N ALA A 78 7.24 8.60 11.32
CA ALA A 78 8.66 8.74 11.56
C ALA A 78 9.28 9.69 10.51
N VAL A 79 10.51 10.12 10.74
CA VAL A 79 11.23 11.03 9.85
C VAL A 79 12.64 10.54 9.65
N HIS A 80 13.06 10.47 8.39
CA HIS A 80 14.46 10.25 8.04
C HIS A 80 15.06 11.58 7.55
N PRO A 81 15.86 12.27 8.37
CA PRO A 81 16.34 13.62 8.08
C PRO A 81 17.30 13.66 6.88
N THR A 82 18.22 12.69 6.78
CA THR A 82 19.20 12.61 5.68
C THR A 82 18.53 12.48 4.31
N THR A 83 17.47 11.68 4.21
CA THR A 83 16.73 11.48 2.95
C THR A 83 15.58 12.48 2.77
N HIS A 84 15.40 13.42 3.71
CA HIS A 84 14.30 14.38 3.74
C HIS A 84 12.94 13.70 3.54
N THR A 85 12.67 12.63 4.29
CA THR A 85 11.46 11.81 4.14
C THR A 85 10.66 11.75 5.44
N ILE A 86 9.37 12.01 5.37
CA ILE A 86 8.37 11.66 6.38
C ILE A 86 7.84 10.27 6.01
N ILE A 87 7.89 9.33 6.94
CA ILE A 87 7.42 7.95 6.75
C ILE A 87 6.13 7.78 7.55
N LEU A 88 5.05 7.46 6.86
CA LEU A 88 3.79 7.05 7.47
C LEU A 88 3.59 5.56 7.19
N SER A 89 3.66 4.74 8.23
CA SER A 89 3.56 3.29 8.13
C SER A 89 2.31 2.75 8.81
N PHE A 90 1.67 1.80 8.15
CA PHE A 90 0.41 1.18 8.56
C PHE A 90 0.64 -0.30 8.87
N GLU A 91 0.40 -0.72 10.11
CA GLU A 91 0.38 -2.14 10.49
C GLU A 91 -0.83 -2.85 9.90
N GLY A 92 -0.62 -4.10 9.49
CA GLY A 92 -1.71 -5.00 9.10
C GLY A 92 -2.20 -5.86 10.27
N THR A 93 -2.95 -6.90 9.96
CA THR A 93 -3.27 -7.95 10.93
C THR A 93 -2.08 -8.88 11.09
N THR A 94 -1.91 -9.49 12.27
CA THR A 94 -0.92 -10.57 12.45
C THR A 94 -1.27 -11.77 11.57
N SER A 95 -0.28 -12.58 11.21
CA SER A 95 -0.46 -13.70 10.26
C SER A 95 -1.53 -14.71 10.66
N GLU A 96 -1.70 -14.98 11.96
CA GLU A 96 -2.76 -15.86 12.48
C GLU A 96 -4.15 -15.24 12.27
N ARG A 97 -4.28 -13.92 12.48
CA ARG A 97 -5.53 -13.19 12.29
C ARG A 97 -5.82 -12.97 10.81
N ALA A 98 -4.80 -12.72 9.98
CA ALA A 98 -4.92 -12.61 8.53
C ALA A 98 -5.56 -13.87 7.94
N MET A 99 -5.16 -15.07 8.38
CA MET A 99 -5.79 -16.34 7.96
C MET A 99 -7.26 -16.47 8.36
N THR A 100 -7.64 -16.00 9.54
CA THR A 100 -9.05 -15.92 9.94
C THR A 100 -9.81 -14.93 9.07
N TYR A 101 -9.24 -13.73 8.87
CA TYR A 101 -9.80 -12.72 7.98
C TYR A 101 -9.94 -13.22 6.53
N PHE A 102 -9.01 -14.04 6.00
CA PHE A 102 -9.13 -14.64 4.66
C PHE A 102 -10.32 -15.59 4.52
N LYS A 103 -10.64 -16.33 5.58
CA LYS A 103 -11.81 -17.23 5.62
C LYS A 103 -13.10 -16.45 5.78
N ASP A 104 -13.05 -15.34 6.51
CA ASP A 104 -14.21 -14.51 6.86
C ASP A 104 -14.34 -13.25 5.99
N ILE A 105 -13.66 -13.16 4.82
CA ILE A 105 -13.69 -11.96 3.97
C ILE A 105 -15.13 -11.59 3.68
N GLN A 106 -15.58 -10.51 4.32
CA GLN A 106 -16.81 -9.85 3.96
C GLN A 106 -16.56 -9.06 2.69
N ILE A 107 -16.98 -9.62 1.56
CA ILE A 107 -16.88 -9.00 0.22
C ILE A 107 -17.77 -7.75 0.04
N THR A 108 -18.36 -7.26 1.13
CA THR A 108 -19.16 -6.04 1.15
C THR A 108 -18.29 -4.86 0.75
N ARG A 109 -18.75 -4.13 -0.26
CA ARG A 109 -18.11 -2.91 -0.74
C ARG A 109 -18.94 -1.70 -0.35
N THR A 110 -18.25 -0.63 0.01
CA THR A 110 -18.84 0.65 0.38
C THR A 110 -18.38 1.73 -0.60
N PRO A 111 -19.28 2.62 -1.05
CA PRO A 111 -18.90 3.72 -1.94
C PRO A 111 -17.79 4.59 -1.36
N TRP A 112 -16.71 4.79 -2.11
CA TRP A 112 -15.59 5.63 -1.71
C TRP A 112 -14.65 5.91 -2.89
N PRO A 113 -14.03 7.11 -2.97
CA PRO A 113 -14.30 8.28 -2.12
C PRO A 113 -15.57 9.02 -2.54
N PRO A 114 -16.05 9.96 -1.71
CA PRO A 114 -17.23 10.76 -2.05
C PRO A 114 -17.05 11.50 -3.37
N GLY A 115 -18.09 11.47 -4.22
CA GLY A 115 -18.10 12.18 -5.50
C GLY A 115 -17.40 11.45 -6.66
N VAL A 116 -17.10 10.16 -6.51
CA VAL A 116 -16.59 9.30 -7.58
C VAL A 116 -17.63 8.25 -7.94
N ASP A 117 -18.23 8.39 -9.12
CA ASP A 117 -19.30 7.51 -9.59
C ASP A 117 -18.83 6.06 -9.70
N ASP A 118 -19.71 5.13 -9.30
CA ASP A 118 -19.50 3.68 -9.30
C ASP A 118 -18.29 3.18 -8.49
N SER A 119 -17.54 4.06 -7.81
CA SER A 119 -16.35 3.68 -7.05
C SER A 119 -16.72 3.09 -5.69
N SER A 120 -16.18 1.91 -5.40
CA SER A 120 -16.40 1.24 -4.13
C SER A 120 -15.17 0.45 -3.68
N VAL A 121 -14.99 0.37 -2.37
CA VAL A 121 -13.85 -0.29 -1.70
C VAL A 121 -14.33 -1.29 -0.66
N HIS A 122 -13.47 -2.21 -0.25
CA HIS A 122 -13.78 -3.16 0.81
C HIS A 122 -14.19 -2.45 2.11
N ASN A 123 -15.37 -2.75 2.65
CA ASN A 123 -15.95 -2.04 3.79
C ASN A 123 -15.02 -2.04 5.02
N GLY A 124 -14.55 -3.22 5.43
CA GLY A 124 -13.70 -3.33 6.62
C GLY A 124 -12.35 -2.62 6.47
N PHE A 125 -11.81 -2.51 5.25
CA PHE A 125 -10.55 -1.79 5.03
C PHE A 125 -10.78 -0.28 5.18
N LEU A 126 -11.92 0.21 4.67
CA LEU A 126 -12.32 1.60 4.80
C LEU A 126 -12.63 1.97 6.25
N GLU A 127 -13.40 1.16 6.97
CA GLU A 127 -13.72 1.40 8.39
C GLU A 127 -12.44 1.48 9.23
N SER A 128 -11.55 0.51 9.07
CA SER A 128 -10.28 0.48 9.80
C SER A 128 -9.38 1.66 9.45
N MET A 129 -9.31 2.07 8.18
CA MET A 129 -8.59 3.28 7.77
C MET A 129 -9.24 4.55 8.36
N MET A 130 -10.56 4.68 8.30
CA MET A 130 -11.27 5.86 8.80
C MET A 130 -11.17 6.00 10.32
N ALA A 131 -11.07 4.90 11.06
CA ALA A 131 -10.91 4.91 12.51
C ALA A 131 -9.61 5.59 12.97
N GLY A 132 -8.48 5.35 12.28
CA GLY A 132 -7.18 5.93 12.62
C GLY A 132 -6.84 7.23 11.86
N ALA A 133 -7.47 7.49 10.71
CA ALA A 133 -7.10 8.58 9.82
C ALA A 133 -7.11 9.98 10.46
N PRO A 134 -8.08 10.37 11.31
CA PRO A 134 -8.05 11.69 11.96
C PRO A 134 -6.81 11.91 12.82
N GLY A 135 -6.39 10.90 13.60
CA GLY A 135 -5.19 10.98 14.43
C GLY A 135 -3.92 11.07 13.60
N ALA A 136 -3.82 10.22 12.57
CA ALA A 136 -2.73 10.22 11.60
C ALA A 136 -2.59 11.58 10.90
N MET A 137 -3.70 12.19 10.48
CA MET A 137 -3.71 13.51 9.86
C MET A 137 -3.22 14.61 10.77
N VAL A 138 -3.63 14.63 12.04
CA VAL A 138 -3.17 15.65 12.99
C VAL A 138 -1.66 15.54 13.22
N ALA A 139 -1.14 14.32 13.36
CA ALA A 139 0.30 14.09 13.51
C ALA A 139 1.06 14.51 12.23
N LEU A 140 0.56 14.11 11.06
CA LEU A 140 1.15 14.42 9.78
C LEU A 140 1.14 15.92 9.49
N GLU A 141 0.07 16.65 9.79
CA GLU A 141 -0.01 18.11 9.65
C GLU A 141 1.02 18.84 10.51
N LYS A 142 1.15 18.42 11.78
CA LYS A 142 2.18 18.97 12.67
C LYS A 142 3.58 18.70 12.13
N GLN A 143 3.85 17.51 11.61
CA GLN A 143 5.17 17.16 11.09
C GLN A 143 5.45 17.85 9.76
N TRP A 144 4.48 17.90 8.85
CA TRP A 144 4.58 18.59 7.57
C TRP A 144 4.94 20.07 7.75
N ALA A 145 4.32 20.75 8.73
CA ALA A 145 4.64 22.14 9.05
C ALA A 145 6.09 22.35 9.51
N LYS A 146 6.68 21.36 10.21
CA LYS A 146 8.09 21.39 10.65
C LYS A 146 9.07 21.05 9.52
N THR A 147 8.61 20.33 8.51
CA THR A 147 9.45 19.76 7.45
C THR A 147 8.84 19.98 6.05
N PRO A 148 8.59 21.24 5.64
CA PRO A 148 7.80 21.55 4.44
C PRO A 148 8.44 21.08 3.11
N ASN A 149 9.76 20.84 3.11
CA ASN A 149 10.51 20.36 1.94
C ASN A 149 10.67 18.83 1.91
N TYR A 150 10.13 18.12 2.89
CA TYR A 150 10.28 16.66 2.97
C TYR A 150 9.24 15.99 2.08
N ARG A 151 9.61 14.86 1.50
CA ARG A 151 8.69 13.96 0.80
C ARG A 151 7.91 13.12 1.80
N LEU A 152 6.69 12.75 1.45
CA LEU A 152 5.89 11.78 2.20
C LEU A 152 6.02 10.40 1.55
N ALA A 153 6.54 9.44 2.29
CA ALA A 153 6.49 8.04 1.92
C ALA A 153 5.44 7.34 2.78
N ILE A 154 4.45 6.75 2.11
CA ILE A 154 3.41 5.94 2.73
C ILE A 154 3.75 4.47 2.49
N THR A 155 3.74 3.66 3.54
CA THR A 155 4.03 2.23 3.42
C THR A 155 3.13 1.39 4.32
N GLY A 156 2.99 0.11 3.99
CA GLY A 156 2.23 -0.81 4.82
C GLY A 156 2.30 -2.24 4.30
N HIS A 157 2.01 -3.17 5.18
CA HIS A 157 1.99 -4.60 4.90
C HIS A 157 0.58 -5.18 5.11
N SER A 158 0.16 -6.15 4.30
CA SER A 158 -1.12 -6.86 4.49
C SER A 158 -2.33 -5.90 4.53
N LEU A 159 -3.18 -5.96 5.57
CA LEU A 159 -4.23 -4.97 5.81
C LEU A 159 -3.70 -3.53 5.84
N GLY A 160 -2.52 -3.30 6.42
CA GLY A 160 -1.86 -1.99 6.46
C GLY A 160 -1.54 -1.45 5.07
N ALA A 161 -1.24 -2.33 4.12
CA ALA A 161 -1.07 -1.95 2.72
C ALA A 161 -2.38 -1.47 2.08
N ALA A 162 -3.53 -2.06 2.44
CA ALA A 162 -4.84 -1.58 2.01
C ALA A 162 -5.18 -0.22 2.63
N GLN A 163 -4.90 -0.06 3.93
CA GLN A 163 -5.07 1.21 4.65
C GLN A 163 -4.20 2.33 4.06
N ALA A 164 -2.94 2.03 3.68
CA ALA A 164 -2.04 2.96 3.01
C ALA A 164 -2.64 3.52 1.70
N VAL A 165 -3.20 2.65 0.86
CA VAL A 165 -3.87 3.04 -0.40
C VAL A 165 -5.11 3.89 -0.13
N LEU A 166 -5.92 3.50 0.84
CA LEU A 166 -7.12 4.25 1.23
C LEU A 166 -6.76 5.61 1.85
N PHE A 167 -5.68 5.69 2.62
CA PHE A 167 -5.20 6.94 3.20
C PHE A 167 -4.74 7.93 2.14
N VAL A 168 -4.16 7.48 1.02
CA VAL A 168 -3.84 8.35 -0.12
C VAL A 168 -5.10 8.99 -0.71
N THR A 169 -6.19 8.23 -0.83
CA THR A 169 -7.48 8.80 -1.30
C THR A 169 -8.11 9.72 -0.25
N TYR A 170 -7.91 9.45 1.03
CA TYR A 170 -8.27 10.36 2.12
C TYR A 170 -7.50 11.68 2.02
N LEU A 171 -6.19 11.64 1.75
CA LEU A 171 -5.36 12.81 1.46
C LEU A 171 -5.84 13.54 0.21
N ALA A 172 -6.25 12.84 -0.85
CA ALA A 172 -6.79 13.46 -2.06
C ALA A 172 -8.03 14.33 -1.76
N VAL A 173 -8.87 13.90 -0.82
CA VAL A 173 -10.07 14.63 -0.39
C VAL A 173 -9.73 15.81 0.52
N ARG A 174 -8.71 15.70 1.38
CA ARG A 174 -8.42 16.69 2.45
C ARG A 174 -7.27 17.65 2.16
N ARG A 175 -6.24 17.19 1.45
CA ARG A 175 -4.93 17.84 1.24
C ARG A 175 -4.32 17.44 -0.13
N ARG A 176 -5.09 17.55 -1.22
CA ARG A 176 -4.69 17.11 -2.57
C ARG A 176 -3.30 17.61 -3.00
N GLN A 177 -2.92 18.83 -2.59
CA GLN A 177 -1.63 19.42 -2.92
C GLN A 177 -0.42 18.65 -2.37
N TRP A 178 -0.58 17.85 -1.30
CA TRP A 178 0.50 17.04 -0.75
C TRP A 178 0.82 15.80 -1.58
N LEU A 179 -0.10 15.37 -2.45
CA LEU A 179 0.09 14.19 -3.29
C LEU A 179 1.27 14.36 -4.26
N VAL A 180 1.61 15.60 -4.64
CA VAL A 180 2.73 15.91 -5.53
C VAL A 180 4.08 15.45 -4.97
N ASN A 181 4.22 15.41 -3.64
CA ASN A 181 5.44 14.97 -2.96
C ASN A 181 5.23 13.67 -2.18
N THR A 182 4.29 12.83 -2.62
CA THR A 182 3.94 11.55 -1.99
C THR A 182 4.37 10.38 -2.85
N THR A 183 4.95 9.34 -2.24
CA THR A 183 5.21 8.03 -2.85
C THR A 183 4.67 6.91 -1.99
N VAL A 184 4.23 5.81 -2.59
CA VAL A 184 3.59 4.70 -1.89
C VAL A 184 4.29 3.38 -2.21
N TYR A 185 4.63 2.62 -1.18
CA TYR A 185 5.18 1.28 -1.29
C TYR A 185 4.32 0.33 -0.47
N THR A 186 3.79 -0.72 -1.07
CA THR A 186 2.94 -1.68 -0.35
C THR A 186 3.49 -3.08 -0.47
N TYR A 187 3.31 -3.90 0.57
CA TYR A 187 3.81 -5.26 0.65
C TYR A 187 2.65 -6.19 0.97
N GLY A 188 2.45 -7.23 0.16
CA GLY A 188 1.34 -8.18 0.36
C GLY A 188 -0.01 -7.49 0.33
N GLN A 189 -0.17 -6.50 -0.55
CA GLN A 189 -1.38 -5.68 -0.60
C GLN A 189 -2.55 -6.50 -1.16
N PRO A 190 -3.68 -6.65 -0.45
CA PRO A 190 -4.90 -7.20 -1.04
C PRO A 190 -5.51 -6.22 -2.05
N ARG A 191 -6.45 -6.70 -2.88
CA ARG A 191 -7.24 -5.82 -3.75
C ARG A 191 -8.13 -4.93 -2.88
N VAL A 192 -8.10 -3.62 -3.13
CA VAL A 192 -8.72 -2.64 -2.22
C VAL A 192 -10.14 -2.26 -2.65
N GLY A 193 -10.38 -2.17 -3.95
CA GLY A 193 -11.67 -1.73 -4.49
C GLY A 193 -11.91 -2.22 -5.90
N ASN A 194 -12.98 -1.71 -6.50
CA ASN A 194 -13.38 -2.06 -7.86
C ASN A 194 -12.61 -1.29 -8.93
N ALA A 195 -12.89 -1.58 -10.22
CA ALA A 195 -12.22 -0.94 -11.35
C ALA A 195 -12.40 0.60 -11.37
N ALA A 196 -13.57 1.11 -10.95
CA ALA A 196 -13.81 2.55 -10.84
C ALA A 196 -12.92 3.21 -9.77
N PHE A 197 -12.75 2.55 -8.62
CA PHE A 197 -11.79 2.97 -7.60
C PHE A 197 -10.34 2.94 -8.10
N VAL A 198 -9.95 1.89 -8.83
CA VAL A 198 -8.61 1.77 -9.42
C VAL A 198 -8.32 2.91 -10.41
N ALA A 199 -9.26 3.20 -11.30
CA ALA A 199 -9.14 4.30 -12.26
C ALA A 199 -9.03 5.65 -11.54
N TYR A 200 -9.85 5.88 -10.52
CA TYR A 200 -9.75 7.08 -9.68
C TYR A 200 -8.38 7.18 -9.01
N TYR A 201 -7.91 6.11 -8.35
CA TYR A 201 -6.62 6.10 -7.65
C TYR A 201 -5.46 6.41 -8.60
N GLN A 202 -5.43 5.76 -9.76
CA GLN A 202 -4.40 6.01 -10.79
C GLN A 202 -4.45 7.46 -11.30
N SER A 203 -5.64 8.06 -11.42
CA SER A 203 -5.79 9.47 -11.83
C SER A 203 -5.21 10.48 -10.85
N LEU A 204 -4.91 10.08 -9.61
CA LEU A 204 -4.26 10.93 -8.62
C LEU A 204 -2.78 11.18 -8.95
N GLY A 205 -2.18 10.36 -9.83
CA GLY A 205 -0.79 10.52 -10.27
C GLY A 205 0.26 10.26 -9.18
N VAL A 206 -0.12 9.60 -8.08
CA VAL A 206 0.79 9.24 -7.00
C VAL A 206 1.61 8.01 -7.42
N PRO A 207 2.95 8.07 -7.42
CA PRO A 207 3.78 6.89 -7.69
C PRO A 207 3.56 5.82 -6.64
N THR A 208 2.97 4.69 -7.06
CA THR A 208 2.65 3.57 -6.18
C THR A 208 3.23 2.27 -6.72
N THR A 209 3.98 1.58 -5.86
CA THR A 209 4.59 0.28 -6.16
C THR A 209 4.01 -0.78 -5.22
N ARG A 210 3.41 -1.83 -5.79
CA ARG A 210 2.92 -2.99 -5.03
C ARG A 210 3.91 -4.13 -5.11
N VAL A 211 4.50 -4.52 -3.99
CA VAL A 211 5.42 -5.64 -3.91
C VAL A 211 4.66 -6.90 -3.49
N VAL A 212 4.85 -7.98 -4.26
CA VAL A 212 4.31 -9.32 -3.99
C VAL A 212 5.49 -10.26 -3.79
N ASN A 213 5.47 -11.01 -2.68
CA ASN A 213 6.52 -11.97 -2.37
C ASN A 213 6.13 -13.37 -2.86
N GLN A 214 6.92 -13.94 -3.77
CA GLN A 214 6.84 -15.34 -4.18
C GLN A 214 5.40 -15.81 -4.42
N HIS A 215 4.86 -16.71 -3.58
CA HIS A 215 3.52 -17.26 -3.71
C HIS A 215 2.52 -16.70 -2.69
N ASP A 216 2.75 -15.47 -2.20
CA ASP A 216 1.85 -14.82 -1.27
C ASP A 216 0.40 -14.79 -1.80
N VAL A 217 -0.51 -15.42 -1.03
CA VAL A 217 -1.93 -15.51 -1.35
C VAL A 217 -2.68 -14.17 -1.18
N VAL A 218 -2.19 -13.27 -0.34
CA VAL A 218 -2.92 -12.07 0.07
C VAL A 218 -3.21 -11.12 -1.10
N PRO A 219 -2.25 -10.83 -2.01
CA PRO A 219 -2.53 -10.05 -3.21
C PRO A 219 -3.57 -10.66 -4.15
N ARG A 220 -3.90 -11.94 -4.00
CA ARG A 220 -4.93 -12.63 -4.79
C ARG A 220 -6.32 -12.45 -4.21
N MET A 221 -6.46 -11.80 -3.05
CA MET A 221 -7.72 -11.59 -2.35
C MET A 221 -8.01 -10.09 -2.11
N PRO A 222 -9.29 -9.68 -2.02
CA PRO A 222 -10.45 -10.37 -2.56
C PRO A 222 -10.32 -10.60 -4.08
N THR A 223 -11.04 -11.58 -4.64
CA THR A 223 -10.83 -12.01 -6.04
C THR A 223 -11.42 -11.04 -7.07
N ARG A 224 -10.91 -11.10 -8.31
CA ARG A 224 -11.51 -10.37 -9.46
C ARG A 224 -12.95 -10.80 -9.74
N ALA A 225 -13.29 -12.06 -9.48
CA ALA A 225 -14.65 -12.58 -9.66
C ALA A 225 -15.66 -11.87 -8.74
N TRP A 226 -15.21 -11.32 -7.61
CA TRP A 226 -16.01 -10.47 -6.72
C TRP A 226 -16.00 -8.99 -7.10
N GLY A 227 -15.44 -8.64 -8.27
CA GLY A 227 -15.41 -7.28 -8.79
C GLY A 227 -14.35 -6.39 -8.16
N PHE A 228 -13.28 -6.96 -7.61
CA PHE A 228 -12.12 -6.24 -7.10
C PHE A 228 -10.98 -6.21 -8.12
N ALA A 229 -10.21 -5.11 -8.14
CA ALA A 229 -9.08 -4.93 -9.04
C ALA A 229 -7.88 -4.34 -8.30
N HIS A 230 -6.69 -4.57 -8.85
CA HIS A 230 -5.46 -3.92 -8.41
C HIS A 230 -5.20 -2.66 -9.24
N HIS A 231 -4.64 -1.64 -8.60
CA HIS A 231 -4.09 -0.46 -9.26
C HIS A 231 -2.58 -0.62 -9.47
N GLY A 232 -1.99 0.27 -10.25
CA GLY A 232 -0.53 0.46 -10.30
C GLY A 232 0.30 -0.75 -10.74
N ASN A 233 1.60 -0.55 -10.80
CA ASN A 233 2.55 -1.58 -11.20
C ASN A 233 2.75 -2.60 -10.08
N GLU A 234 2.92 -3.85 -10.47
CA GLU A 234 3.34 -4.92 -9.58
C GLU A 234 4.86 -5.04 -9.63
N VAL A 235 5.49 -5.21 -8.48
CA VAL A 235 6.84 -5.73 -8.35
C VAL A 235 6.74 -7.11 -7.72
N TRP A 236 7.27 -8.12 -8.39
CA TRP A 236 7.21 -9.50 -7.92
C TRP A 236 8.61 -10.00 -7.60
N ILE A 237 8.79 -10.45 -6.36
CA ILE A 237 9.97 -11.23 -5.94
C ILE A 237 9.70 -12.65 -6.39
N ARG A 238 10.47 -13.17 -7.35
CA ARG A 238 10.17 -14.48 -7.94
C ARG A 238 10.33 -15.61 -6.91
N PRO A 239 9.51 -16.67 -6.99
CA PRO A 239 9.59 -17.88 -6.16
C PRO A 239 10.97 -18.51 -5.96
N ASP A 240 11.83 -18.42 -6.98
CA ASP A 240 13.17 -18.99 -6.98
C ASP A 240 14.25 -17.99 -6.53
N ASP A 241 13.83 -16.81 -6.04
CA ASP A 241 14.67 -15.65 -5.70
C ASP A 241 15.63 -15.23 -6.83
N SER A 242 15.36 -15.65 -8.08
CA SER A 242 16.24 -15.38 -9.23
C SER A 242 16.27 -13.91 -9.62
N ALA A 243 15.16 -13.20 -9.40
CA ALA A 243 14.99 -11.82 -9.79
C ALA A 243 13.85 -11.14 -9.03
N VAL A 244 13.97 -9.82 -8.93
CA VAL A 244 12.87 -8.92 -8.58
C VAL A 244 12.45 -8.22 -9.87
N VAL A 245 11.22 -8.41 -10.29
CA VAL A 245 10.73 -7.91 -11.58
C VAL A 245 9.63 -6.89 -11.41
N ILE A 246 9.59 -5.86 -12.25
CA ILE A 246 8.48 -4.92 -12.36
C ILE A 246 7.60 -5.26 -13.57
N CYS A 247 6.30 -5.28 -13.30
CA CYS A 247 5.25 -5.68 -14.20
C CYS A 247 4.31 -4.50 -14.39
N PRO A 248 4.33 -3.84 -15.56
CA PRO A 248 3.45 -2.72 -15.83
C PRO A 248 1.99 -3.13 -15.71
N SER A 249 1.18 -2.26 -15.11
CA SER A 249 -0.27 -2.39 -15.09
C SER A 249 -0.84 -2.37 -16.51
N MET A 250 -1.85 -3.20 -16.77
CA MET A 250 -2.58 -3.22 -18.03
C MET A 250 -3.97 -2.56 -17.88
N GLY A 251 -4.06 -1.45 -17.14
CA GLY A 251 -5.31 -0.77 -16.79
C GLY A 251 -5.81 -1.23 -15.42
N ASP A 252 -6.95 -1.93 -15.39
CA ASP A 252 -7.44 -2.64 -14.22
C ASP A 252 -7.08 -4.15 -14.24
N GLU A 253 -6.34 -4.59 -15.25
CA GLU A 253 -5.78 -5.94 -15.38
C GLU A 253 -4.37 -6.06 -14.78
N GLU A 254 -4.13 -7.19 -14.11
CA GLU A 254 -2.82 -7.59 -13.61
C GLU A 254 -2.02 -8.28 -14.74
N ASN A 255 -0.70 -8.10 -14.75
CA ASN A 255 0.14 -8.63 -15.83
C ASN A 255 0.29 -10.16 -15.70
N PRO A 256 -0.12 -10.97 -16.70
CA PRO A 256 -0.11 -12.43 -16.65
C PRO A 256 1.28 -13.08 -16.55
N GLN A 257 2.35 -12.28 -16.64
CA GLN A 257 3.72 -12.74 -16.50
C GLN A 257 4.27 -12.61 -15.06
N CYS A 258 3.44 -12.19 -14.10
CA CYS A 258 3.83 -11.96 -12.70
C CYS A 258 2.97 -12.78 -11.73
N SER A 259 2.78 -12.37 -10.46
CA SER A 259 2.18 -13.26 -9.44
C SER A 259 0.80 -13.80 -9.80
N VAL A 260 0.05 -13.13 -10.67
CA VAL A 260 -1.24 -13.61 -11.20
C VAL A 260 -1.10 -14.91 -12.02
N SER A 261 0.10 -15.22 -12.51
CA SER A 261 0.43 -16.42 -13.31
C SER A 261 0.42 -17.70 -12.47
N LEU A 262 0.59 -17.58 -11.15
CA LEU A 262 0.53 -18.70 -10.23
C LEU A 262 -0.91 -19.23 -10.13
N SER A 263 -1.05 -20.56 -10.14
CA SER A 263 -2.31 -21.23 -9.87
C SER A 263 -2.67 -21.14 -8.38
N TRP A 264 -3.96 -21.29 -8.06
CA TRP A 264 -4.44 -21.21 -6.67
C TRP A 264 -3.81 -22.24 -5.72
N HIS A 265 -3.32 -23.37 -6.25
CA HIS A 265 -2.69 -24.44 -5.44
C HIS A 265 -1.24 -24.14 -5.09
N GLU A 266 -0.59 -23.22 -5.81
CA GLU A 266 0.80 -22.80 -5.54
C GLU A 266 0.87 -21.73 -4.45
N LEU A 267 -0.22 -21.02 -4.22
CA LEU A 267 -0.29 -19.91 -3.28
C LEU A 267 -0.23 -20.40 -1.83
N ASN A 268 0.47 -19.64 -0.98
CA ASN A 268 0.60 -19.94 0.43
C ASN A 268 0.62 -18.67 1.29
N VAL A 269 0.37 -18.82 2.59
CA VAL A 269 0.45 -17.72 3.56
C VAL A 269 1.84 -17.58 4.19
N ALA A 270 2.73 -18.56 4.02
CA ALA A 270 4.08 -18.48 4.59
C ALA A 270 4.88 -17.33 3.94
N ASP A 271 4.75 -17.18 2.62
CA ASP A 271 5.39 -16.12 1.82
C ASP A 271 4.83 -14.73 2.14
N HIS A 272 3.69 -14.64 2.83
CA HIS A 272 3.14 -13.38 3.32
C HIS A 272 3.87 -12.83 4.55
N ARG A 273 4.67 -13.64 5.27
CA ARG A 273 5.26 -13.25 6.56
C ARG A 273 6.59 -12.52 6.43
N GLN A 274 7.16 -12.50 5.23
CA GLN A 274 8.49 -12.00 4.97
C GLN A 274 8.51 -11.29 3.62
N TYR A 275 9.17 -10.14 3.58
CA TYR A 275 9.42 -9.39 2.35
C TYR A 275 10.90 -9.00 2.30
N PHE A 276 11.62 -9.52 1.31
CA PHE A 276 13.08 -9.57 1.33
C PHE A 276 13.56 -10.32 2.58
N ASP A 277 14.26 -9.68 3.49
CA ASP A 277 14.72 -10.21 4.78
C ASP A 277 14.02 -9.56 5.98
N ALA A 278 13.10 -8.62 5.75
CA ALA A 278 12.25 -8.07 6.79
C ALA A 278 11.10 -9.02 7.11
N ARG A 279 10.75 -9.16 8.40
CA ARG A 279 9.74 -10.11 8.90
C ARG A 279 8.75 -9.44 9.85
N THR A 280 7.50 -9.92 9.83
CA THR A 280 6.49 -9.64 10.88
C THR A 280 6.83 -10.37 12.16
#